data_AF-B4QX44-F1
#
_entry.id   AF-B4QX44-F1
#
_cell.length_a   1.000
_cell.length_b   1.000
_cell.length_c   1.000
_cell.angle_alpha   90.00
_cell.angle_beta   90.00
_cell.angle_gamma   90.00
#
_symmetry.space_group_name_H-M   'P 1'
#
loop_
_entity.id
_entity.type
_entity.pdbx_description
1 polymer ?
#
loop_
_entity_poly.entity_id
_entity_poly.type
_entity_poly.pdbx_seq_one_letter_code
_entity_poly.pdbx_strand_id
1 'polypeptide(L)' 'GNQRDLARQKNQKKQADLTKGKRTDNLTVEQRKARDAELMREKQKKKEEAAAAGTSK' A
#
# COMPACT_ATOMS: atom_id res chain seq x y z
N GLY A 1 29.17 -4.69 -26.80
CA GLY A 1 28.29 -4.47 -27.96
C GLY A 1 26.87 -4.29 -27.48
N ASN A 2 26.13 -3.35 -28.08
CA ASN A 2 24.79 -2.88 -27.69
C ASN A 2 23.80 -4.00 -27.27
N GLN A 3 23.91 -5.19 -27.88
CA GLN A 3 23.16 -6.40 -27.51
C GLN A 3 23.25 -6.78 -26.02
N ARG A 4 24.46 -6.70 -25.42
CA ARG A 4 24.67 -7.08 -24.01
C ARG A 4 24.06 -6.06 -23.05
N ASP A 5 24.16 -4.78 -23.40
CA ASP A 5 23.58 -3.69 -22.62
C ASP A 5 22.05 -3.72 -22.67
N LEU A 6 21.48 -3.99 -23.85
CA LEU A 6 20.04 -4.20 -24.01
C LEU A 6 19.52 -5.41 -23.21
N ALA A 7 20.27 -6.52 -23.21
CA ALA A 7 19.92 -7.70 -22.42
C ALA A 7 19.93 -7.41 -20.91
N ARG A 8 20.93 -6.66 -20.42
CA ARG A 8 20.98 -6.20 -19.02
C ARG A 8 19.78 -5.32 -18.66
N GLN A 9 19.45 -4.33 -19.50
CA GLN A 9 18.30 -3.46 -19.27
C GLN A 9 16.97 -4.25 -19.23
N LYS A 10 16.77 -5.19 -20.16
CA LYS A 10 15.59 -6.06 -20.17
C LYS A 10 15.50 -6.92 -18.91
N ASN A 11 16.61 -7.49 -18.46
CA ASN A 11 16.65 -8.28 -17.23
C ASN A 11 16.33 -7.42 -15.99
N GLN A 12 16.96 -6.25 -15.86
CA GLN A 12 16.68 -5.32 -14.76
C GLN A 12 15.22 -4.90 -14.71
N LYS A 13 14.64 -4.56 -15.88
CA LYS A 13 13.21 -4.23 -15.98
C LYS A 13 12.33 -5.40 -15.55
N LYS A 14 12.64 -6.62 -16.02
CA LYS A 14 11.91 -7.84 -15.63
C LYS A 14 11.97 -8.07 -14.11
N GLN A 15 13.13 -7.91 -13.49
CA GLN A 15 13.28 -8.07 -12.04
C GLN A 15 12.53 -6.98 -11.25
N ALA A 16 12.55 -5.74 -11.74
CA ALA A 16 11.79 -4.64 -11.15
C ALA A 16 10.27 -4.88 -11.26
N ASP A 17 9.78 -5.36 -12.40
CA ASP A 17 8.35 -5.67 -12.60
C ASP A 17 7.90 -6.89 -11.77
N LEU A 18 8.78 -7.87 -11.54
CA LEU A 18 8.49 -9.01 -10.66
C LEU A 18 8.30 -8.58 -9.21
N THR A 19 9.03 -7.58 -8.73
CA THR A 19 8.89 -7.09 -7.35
C THR A 19 7.86 -5.97 -7.24
N LYS A 20 7.49 -5.32 -8.35
CA LYS A 20 6.47 -4.28 -8.41
C LYS A 20 5.13 -4.80 -7.91
N GLY A 21 4.59 -4.16 -6.88
CA GLY A 21 3.31 -4.54 -6.27
C GLY A 21 3.40 -5.70 -5.27
N LYS A 22 4.57 -6.33 -5.09
CA LYS A 22 4.80 -7.20 -3.94
C LYS A 22 4.91 -6.32 -2.70
N ARG A 23 4.03 -6.56 -1.74
CA ARG A 23 4.04 -5.85 -0.46
C ARG A 23 5.20 -6.40 0.39
N THR A 24 6.02 -5.51 0.94
CA THR A 24 7.17 -5.83 1.81
C THR A 24 6.80 -5.70 3.30
N ASP A 25 5.50 -5.70 3.61
CA ASP A 25 5.00 -5.44 4.96
C ASP A 25 5.19 -6.63 5.91
N ASN A 26 5.62 -7.79 5.41
CA ASN A 26 5.82 -9.04 6.18
C ASN A 26 4.60 -9.44 7.04
N LEU A 27 3.43 -8.85 6.77
CA LEU A 27 2.18 -9.13 7.46
C LEU A 27 1.47 -10.30 6.80
N THR A 28 0.89 -11.17 7.61
CA THR A 28 -0.04 -12.17 7.10
C THR A 28 -1.30 -11.49 6.54
N VAL A 29 -2.06 -12.20 5.70
CA VAL A 29 -3.31 -11.68 5.13
C VAL A 29 -4.30 -11.25 6.23
N GLU A 30 -4.36 -12.01 7.33
CA GLU A 30 -5.25 -11.74 8.47
C GLU A 30 -4.84 -10.49 9.23
N GLN A 31 -3.55 -10.34 9.55
CA GLN A 31 -3.02 -9.14 10.20
C GLN A 31 -3.28 -7.89 9.37
N ARG A 32 -3.16 -7.99 8.03
CA ARG A 32 -3.46 -6.88 7.13
C ARG A 32 -4.95 -6.52 7.18
N LYS A 33 -5.84 -7.50 7.15
CA LYS A 33 -7.29 -7.27 7.30
C LYS A 33 -7.62 -6.60 8.64
N ALA A 34 -7.00 -7.03 9.73
CA ALA A 34 -7.18 -6.44 11.05
C ALA A 34 -6.76 -4.96 11.07
N ARG A 35 -5.56 -4.66 10.56
CA ARG A 35 -5.05 -3.28 10.46
C ARG A 35 -5.93 -2.41 9.57
N ASP A 36 -6.33 -2.92 8.40
CA ASP A 36 -7.18 -2.16 7.48
C ASP A 36 -8.57 -1.90 8.10
N ALA A 37 -9.11 -2.84 8.89
CA ALA A 37 -10.34 -2.65 9.65
C ALA A 37 -10.20 -1.63 10.79
N GLU A 38 -9.07 -1.63 11.51
CA GLU A 38 -8.77 -0.62 12.54
C GLU A 38 -8.71 0.78 11.94
N LEU A 39 -7.97 0.96 10.85
CA LEU A 39 -7.89 2.23 10.13
C LEU A 39 -9.26 2.72 9.65
N MET A 40 -10.15 1.81 9.24
CA MET A 40 -11.52 2.17 8.85
C MET A 40 -12.37 2.61 10.04
N ARG A 41 -12.27 1.92 11.18
CA ARG A 41 -12.95 2.31 12.43
C ARG A 41 -12.46 3.67 12.93
N GLU A 42 -11.16 3.92 12.91
CA GLU A 42 -10.58 5.22 13.29
C GLU A 42 -11.06 6.34 12.36
N LYS A 43 -11.10 6.08 11.04
CA LYS A 43 -11.65 7.05 10.08
C LYS A 43 -13.12 7.35 10.31
N GLN A 44 -13.92 6.35 10.67
CA GLN A 44 -15.33 6.55 11.01
C GLN A 44 -15.48 7.38 12.27
N LYS A 45 -14.79 7.01 13.35
CA LYS A 45 -14.79 7.79 14.61
C LYS A 45 -14.37 9.24 14.38
N LYS A 46 -13.28 9.47 13.65
CA LYS A 46 -12.81 10.82 13.33
C LYS A 46 -13.82 11.62 12.50
N LYS A 47 -14.56 10.97 11.59
CA LYS A 47 -15.64 11.61 10.84
C LYS A 47 -16.83 11.95 11.75
N GLU A 48 -17.20 11.06 12.66
CA GLU A 48 -18.27 11.28 13.63
C GLU A 48 -17.91 12.42 14.60
N GLU A 49 -16.68 12.44 15.11
CA GLU A 49 -16.16 13.52 15.95
C GLU A 49 -16.14 14.86 15.21
N ALA A 50 -15.70 14.88 13.95
CA ALA A 50 -15.72 16.09 13.13
C ALA A 50 -17.15 16.56 12.83
N ALA A 51 -18.09 15.64 12.59
CA ALA A 51 -19.50 15.96 12.39
C ALA A 51 -20.15 16.51 13.68
N ALA A 52 -19.84 15.90 14.84
CA ALA A 52 -20.30 16.36 16.14
C ALA A 52 -19.75 17.76 16.48
N ALA A 53 -18.46 17.99 16.28
CA ALA A 53 -17.82 19.29 16.51
C ALA A 53 -18.27 20.37 15.50
N GLY A 54 -18.66 19.97 14.28
CA GLY A 54 -19.20 20.87 13.26
C GLY A 54 -20.68 21.21 13.45
N THR A 55 -21.45 20.37 14.14
CA THR A 55 -22.88 20.58 14.44
C THR A 55 -23.08 21.38 15.74
N SER A 56 -22.06 21.48 16.59
CA SER A 56 -22.11 22.22 17.86
C SER A 56 -21.67 23.69 17.76
N LYS A 57 -21.74 24.31 16.58
CA LYS A 57 -21.35 25.70 16.34
C LYS A 57 -22.43 26.45 15.58
#